data_AF-A0A6H2XZ46-F1
#
_entry.id   AF-A0A6H2XZ46-F1
#
_cell.length_a   1.000
_cell.length_b   1.000
_cell.length_c   1.000
_cell.angle_alpha   90.00
_cell.angle_beta   90.00
_cell.angle_gamma   90.00
#
_symmetry.space_group_name_H-M   'P 1'
#
loop_
_entity.id
_entity.type
_entity.pdbx_description
1 polymer ?
#
loop_
_entity_poly.entity_id
_entity_poly.type
_entity_poly.pdbx_seq_one_letter_code
_entity_poly.pdbx_strand_id
1 'polypeptide(L)'
;MILKPMGIPGRCPVCVRAWTPEEDELLISLYPSMTCKEMTTRLDRTERGIRARTRIFIQRGILTAKRKPFTPEQDAFIRANRHNMTVSEVATHLGRLADCVSKRTRLLGISYRKTGDLHHATKYPDSDVNLIHTLRDDGLTYPCIAEKFEIPTGAVRSICRNRFTAADTIAREYMPR
;
A
#
# COMPACT_ATOMS: atom_id res chain seq x y z
N MET A 1 -15.80 -25.63 -28.98
CA MET A 1 -16.14 -24.18 -28.95
C MET A 1 -15.31 -23.47 -30.00
N ILE A 2 -15.93 -22.90 -31.03
CA ILE A 2 -15.23 -22.10 -32.05
C ILE A 2 -15.28 -20.65 -31.58
N LEU A 3 -14.14 -20.12 -31.12
CA LEU A 3 -14.04 -18.71 -30.77
C LEU A 3 -14.17 -17.87 -32.05
N LYS A 4 -14.99 -16.80 -32.00
CA LYS A 4 -15.06 -15.83 -33.08
C LYS A 4 -13.67 -15.20 -33.26
N PRO A 5 -13.21 -14.96 -34.49
CA PRO A 5 -11.94 -14.28 -34.73
C PRO A 5 -11.99 -12.89 -34.08
N MET A 6 -11.03 -12.59 -33.21
CA MET A 6 -10.91 -11.28 -32.58
C MET A 6 -10.14 -10.33 -33.50
N GLY A 7 -10.76 -9.21 -33.88
CA GLY A 7 -10.14 -8.16 -34.69
C GLY A 7 -10.33 -8.32 -36.20
N ILE A 8 -9.77 -7.36 -36.96
CA ILE A 8 -9.80 -7.37 -38.43
C ILE A 8 -8.56 -8.16 -38.90
N PRO A 9 -8.71 -9.24 -39.71
CA PRO A 9 -7.59 -9.99 -40.25
C PRO A 9 -6.55 -9.07 -40.91
N GLY A 10 -5.27 -9.27 -40.59
CA GLY A 10 -4.17 -8.44 -41.13
C GLY A 10 -3.95 -7.10 -40.42
N ARG A 11 -4.83 -6.69 -39.49
CA ARG A 11 -4.64 -5.46 -38.68
C ARG A 11 -4.42 -5.82 -37.22
N CYS A 12 -3.20 -5.60 -36.73
CA CYS A 12 -2.91 -5.71 -35.32
C CYS A 12 -3.86 -4.80 -34.52
N PRO A 13 -4.48 -5.27 -33.42
CA PRO A 13 -5.26 -4.41 -32.53
C PRO A 13 -4.46 -3.16 -32.15
N VAL A 14 -5.12 -2.00 -32.04
CA VAL A 14 -4.47 -0.70 -31.78
C VAL A 14 -3.55 -0.73 -30.54
N CYS A 15 -3.89 -1.58 -29.56
CA CYS A 15 -3.11 -1.79 -28.35
C CYS A 15 -1.82 -2.62 -28.51
N VAL A 16 -1.64 -3.33 -29.63
CA VAL A 16 -0.46 -4.18 -29.92
C VAL A 16 0.24 -3.82 -31.24
N ARG A 17 -0.25 -2.81 -31.98
CA ARG A 17 0.43 -2.28 -33.18
C ARG A 17 1.83 -1.78 -32.81
N ALA A 18 2.85 -2.12 -33.60
CA ALA A 18 4.24 -1.70 -33.39
C ALA A 18 4.37 -0.16 -33.40
N TRP A 19 5.32 0.38 -32.64
CA TRP A 19 5.62 1.82 -32.62
C TRP A 19 6.53 2.19 -33.78
N THR A 20 6.20 3.26 -34.50
CA THR A 20 7.07 3.81 -35.56
C THR A 20 7.99 4.89 -34.99
N PRO A 21 9.15 5.17 -35.61
CA PRO A 21 10.05 6.24 -35.19
C PRO A 21 9.37 7.62 -35.14
N GLU A 22 8.46 7.89 -36.07
CA GLU A 22 7.72 9.17 -36.15
C GLU A 22 6.76 9.31 -34.97
N GLU A 23 6.08 8.21 -34.58
CA GLU A 23 5.24 8.17 -33.38
C GLU A 23 6.07 8.41 -32.10
N ASP A 24 7.29 7.90 -32.06
CA ASP A 24 8.21 8.08 -30.93
C ASP A 24 8.70 9.53 -30.80
N GLU A 25 9.11 10.16 -31.90
CA GLU A 25 9.51 11.58 -31.93
C GLU A 25 8.36 12.51 -31.53
N LEU A 26 7.16 12.24 -32.05
CA LEU A 26 5.96 12.97 -31.68
C LEU A 26 5.65 12.79 -30.19
N LEU A 27 5.79 11.58 -29.64
CA LEU A 27 5.58 11.33 -28.22
C LEU A 27 6.59 12.08 -27.35
N ILE A 28 7.88 12.08 -27.73
CA ILE A 28 8.95 12.77 -26.99
C ILE A 28 8.69 14.28 -26.95
N SER A 29 8.32 14.89 -28.09
CA SER A 29 8.03 16.34 -28.17
C SER A 29 6.80 16.75 -27.37
N LEU A 30 5.74 15.93 -27.35
CA LEU A 30 4.50 16.23 -26.62
C LEU A 30 4.58 15.93 -25.12
N TYR A 31 5.55 15.11 -24.68
CA TYR A 31 5.64 14.63 -23.29
C TYR A 31 5.77 15.73 -22.22
N PRO A 32 6.57 16.78 -22.40
CA PRO A 32 6.69 17.83 -21.39
C PRO A 32 5.38 18.57 -21.13
N SER A 33 4.57 18.82 -22.16
CA SER A 33 3.38 19.69 -22.09
C SER A 33 2.07 18.94 -21.86
N MET A 34 1.93 17.70 -22.34
CA MET A 34 0.64 16.98 -22.36
C MET A 34 0.62 15.76 -21.44
N THR A 35 -0.54 15.42 -20.92
CA THR A 35 -0.79 14.16 -20.20
C THR A 35 -0.95 13.00 -21.19
N CYS A 36 -0.69 11.76 -20.74
CA CYS A 36 -0.89 10.57 -21.60
C CYS A 36 -2.32 10.43 -22.13
N LYS A 37 -3.31 10.97 -21.40
CA LYS A 37 -4.71 10.96 -21.82
C LYS A 37 -4.94 11.92 -23.00
N GLU A 38 -4.39 13.13 -22.94
CA GLU A 38 -4.53 14.11 -24.02
C GLU A 38 -3.78 13.66 -25.29
N MET A 39 -2.63 13.02 -25.13
CA MET A 39 -1.83 12.46 -26.22
C MET A 39 -2.55 11.40 -27.05
N THR A 40 -3.58 10.74 -26.52
CA THR A 40 -4.33 9.70 -27.25
C THR A 40 -4.90 10.22 -28.56
N THR A 41 -5.40 11.45 -28.55
CA THR A 41 -5.97 12.13 -29.73
C THR A 41 -4.94 12.45 -30.80
N ARG A 42 -3.68 12.71 -30.41
CA ARG A 42 -2.62 13.12 -31.34
C ARG A 42 -1.91 11.94 -31.98
N LEU A 43 -1.77 10.84 -31.22
CA LEU A 43 -1.06 9.64 -31.65
C LEU A 43 -1.99 8.57 -32.25
N ASP A 44 -3.31 8.74 -32.16
CA ASP A 44 -4.30 7.70 -32.50
C ASP A 44 -3.99 6.36 -31.78
N ARG A 45 -3.64 6.47 -30.50
CA ARG A 45 -3.24 5.34 -29.65
C ARG A 45 -4.01 5.34 -28.34
N THR A 46 -4.19 4.14 -27.78
CA THR A 46 -4.76 3.98 -26.44
C THR A 46 -3.85 4.58 -25.37
N GLU A 47 -4.43 5.14 -24.30
CA GLU A 47 -3.68 5.70 -23.16
C GLU A 47 -2.72 4.66 -22.55
N ARG A 48 -3.15 3.39 -22.49
CA ARG A 48 -2.33 2.28 -21.98
C ARG A 48 -1.07 2.08 -22.82
N GLY A 49 -1.17 2.15 -24.15
CA GLY A 49 -0.03 2.03 -25.06
C GLY A 49 0.97 3.16 -24.86
N ILE A 50 0.48 4.41 -24.80
CA ILE A 50 1.31 5.61 -24.56
C ILE A 50 2.01 5.51 -23.19
N ARG A 51 1.29 5.08 -22.14
CA ARG A 51 1.85 4.91 -20.80
C ARG A 51 2.94 3.82 -20.76
N ALA A 52 2.75 2.73 -21.50
CA ALA A 52 3.76 1.67 -21.62
C ALA A 52 5.01 2.18 -22.36
N ARG A 53 4.84 2.90 -23.48
CA ARG A 53 5.95 3.45 -24.26
C ARG A 53 6.75 4.50 -23.50
N THR A 54 6.06 5.46 -22.87
CA THR A 54 6.68 6.47 -22.00
C THR A 54 7.47 5.83 -20.85
N ARG A 55 6.98 4.74 -20.24
CA ARG A 55 7.74 4.00 -19.21
C ARG A 55 9.06 3.43 -19.76
N ILE A 56 9.07 2.89 -20.98
CA ILE A 56 10.30 2.41 -21.63
C ILE A 56 11.28 3.56 -21.85
N PHE A 57 10.81 4.71 -22.34
CA PHE A 57 11.67 5.88 -22.52
C PHE A 57 12.24 6.44 -21.22
N ILE A 58 11.47 6.40 -20.13
CA ILE A 58 11.97 6.76 -18.80
C ILE A 58 13.07 5.79 -18.35
N GLN A 59 12.87 4.48 -18.53
CA GLN A 59 13.87 3.47 -18.18
C GLN A 59 15.16 3.60 -19.00
N ARG A 60 15.05 4.07 -20.24
CA ARG A 60 16.18 4.35 -21.14
C ARG A 60 16.83 5.72 -20.92
N GLY A 61 16.30 6.55 -20.02
CA GLY A 61 16.81 7.89 -19.76
C GLY A 61 16.49 8.93 -20.85
N ILE A 62 15.62 8.62 -21.80
CA ILE A 62 15.19 9.53 -22.88
C ILE A 62 14.20 10.57 -22.35
N LEU A 63 13.30 10.15 -21.45
CA LEU A 63 12.29 11.01 -20.82
C LEU A 63 12.44 11.03 -19.31
N THR A 64 12.16 12.17 -18.69
CA THR A 64 12.12 12.30 -17.23
C THR A 64 10.75 11.91 -16.69
N ALA A 65 10.69 11.06 -15.66
CA ALA A 65 9.41 10.72 -15.03
C ALA A 65 8.71 11.96 -14.46
N LYS A 66 7.47 12.23 -14.89
CA LYS A 66 6.66 13.34 -14.33
C LYS A 66 6.44 13.24 -12.82
N ARG A 67 6.40 12.03 -12.28
CA ARG A 67 6.27 11.79 -10.84
C ARG A 67 7.61 11.30 -10.31
N LYS A 68 8.15 12.00 -9.31
CA LYS A 68 9.36 11.57 -8.61
C LYS A 68 9.08 10.24 -7.90
N PRO A 69 9.86 9.17 -8.15
CA PRO A 69 9.72 7.92 -7.42
C PRO A 69 10.02 8.12 -5.91
N PHE A 70 9.59 7.17 -5.10
CA PHE A 70 10.03 7.09 -3.70
C PHE A 70 11.47 6.60 -3.65
N THR A 71 12.32 7.28 -2.87
CA THR A 71 13.69 6.81 -2.63
C THR A 71 13.70 5.76 -1.52
N PRO A 72 14.73 4.90 -1.46
CA PRO A 72 14.87 3.94 -0.36
C PRO A 72 14.90 4.61 1.03
N GLU A 73 15.47 5.81 1.13
CA GLU A 73 15.48 6.63 2.35
C GLU A 73 14.06 7.06 2.76
N GLN A 74 13.22 7.46 1.80
CA GLN A 74 11.82 7.80 2.06
C GLN A 74 11.04 6.57 2.54
N ASP A 75 11.28 5.40 1.95
CA ASP A 75 10.67 4.15 2.40
C ASP A 75 11.13 3.75 3.81
N ALA A 76 12.42 3.94 4.12
CA ALA A 76 12.97 3.71 5.46
C ALA A 76 12.32 4.64 6.49
N PHE A 77 12.16 5.93 6.16
CA PHE A 77 11.48 6.90 7.01
C PHE A 77 10.02 6.54 7.28
N ILE A 78 9.28 6.11 6.24
CA ILE A 78 7.90 5.61 6.36
C ILE A 78 7.86 4.42 7.34
N ARG A 79 8.77 3.46 7.20
CA ARG A 79 8.83 2.28 8.07
C ARG A 79 9.14 2.64 9.52
N ALA A 80 10.09 3.55 9.75
CA ALA A 80 10.52 3.95 11.08
C ALA A 80 9.42 4.69 11.85
N ASN A 81 8.63 5.53 11.16
CA ASN A 81 7.66 6.43 11.80
C ASN A 81 6.21 5.90 11.85
N ARG A 82 5.98 4.65 11.45
CA ARG A 82 4.61 4.07 11.34
C ARG A 82 3.80 4.06 12.64
N HIS A 83 4.48 4.01 13.80
CA HIS A 83 3.86 3.95 15.12
C HIS A 83 3.69 5.33 15.77
N ASN A 84 4.58 6.27 15.42
CA ASN A 84 4.66 7.59 16.06
C ASN A 84 3.85 8.65 15.31
N MET A 85 3.85 8.58 13.97
CA MET A 85 3.26 9.61 13.11
C MET A 85 2.06 9.07 12.32
N THR A 86 1.14 9.96 11.99
CA THR A 86 0.09 9.66 11.01
C THR A 86 0.64 9.68 9.58
N VAL A 87 -0.05 9.02 8.64
CA VAL A 87 0.33 9.07 7.22
C VAL A 87 0.36 10.51 6.69
N SER A 88 -0.52 11.37 7.20
CA SER A 88 -0.57 12.79 6.84
C SER A 88 0.70 13.52 7.30
N GLU A 89 1.11 13.34 8.54
CA GLU A 89 2.34 13.94 9.07
C GLU A 89 3.59 13.46 8.33
N VAL A 90 3.67 12.15 8.03
CA VAL A 90 4.77 11.61 7.22
C VAL A 90 4.78 12.22 5.83
N ALA A 91 3.60 12.40 5.21
CA ALA A 91 3.50 13.03 3.90
C ALA A 91 3.96 14.50 3.93
N THR A 92 3.57 15.26 4.95
CA THR A 92 4.03 16.63 5.18
C THR A 92 5.55 16.67 5.31
N HIS A 93 6.14 15.79 6.11
CA HIS A 93 7.60 15.71 6.29
C HIS A 93 8.34 15.37 4.99
N LEU A 94 7.76 14.50 4.15
CA LEU A 94 8.36 14.10 2.87
C LEU A 94 8.07 15.07 1.72
N GLY A 95 7.27 16.12 1.94
CA GLY A 95 6.79 17.01 0.87
C GLY A 95 5.96 16.27 -0.18
N ARG A 96 5.17 15.28 0.24
CA ARG A 96 4.34 14.42 -0.60
C ARG A 96 2.86 14.58 -0.26
N LEU A 97 2.01 14.16 -1.20
CA LEU A 97 0.58 13.97 -0.91
C LEU A 97 0.38 12.73 -0.05
N ALA A 98 -0.47 12.83 0.97
CA ALA A 98 -0.82 11.70 1.85
C ALA A 98 -1.30 10.47 1.06
N ASP A 99 -2.06 10.71 0.00
CA ASP A 99 -2.59 9.68 -0.89
C ASP A 99 -1.49 8.86 -1.61
N CYS A 100 -0.36 9.49 -1.92
CA CYS A 100 0.81 8.83 -2.50
C CYS A 100 1.52 7.97 -1.45
N VAL A 101 1.65 8.47 -0.22
CA VAL A 101 2.24 7.73 0.90
C VAL A 101 1.37 6.53 1.26
N SER A 102 0.04 6.67 1.35
CA SER A 102 -0.90 5.56 1.59
C SER A 102 -0.80 4.45 0.54
N LYS A 103 -0.64 4.81 -0.74
CA LYS A 103 -0.42 3.81 -1.81
C LYS A 103 0.93 3.13 -1.65
N ARG A 104 1.97 3.88 -1.25
CA ARG A 104 3.31 3.34 -1.02
C ARG A 104 3.34 2.40 0.19
N THR A 105 2.72 2.75 1.31
CA THR A 105 2.65 1.89 2.50
C THR A 105 1.96 0.57 2.21
N ARG A 106 0.85 0.59 1.46
CA ARG A 106 0.16 -0.63 1.00
C ARG A 106 1.06 -1.51 0.13
N LEU A 107 1.85 -0.92 -0.76
CA LEU A 107 2.79 -1.66 -1.61
C LEU A 107 3.93 -2.28 -0.77
N LEU A 108 4.38 -1.58 0.26
CA LEU A 108 5.42 -2.05 1.18
C LEU A 108 4.90 -3.01 2.27
N GLY A 109 3.58 -3.23 2.33
CA GLY A 109 2.95 -4.05 3.38
C GLY A 109 2.94 -3.41 4.77
N ILE A 110 3.22 -2.10 4.89
CA ILE A 110 3.35 -1.39 6.16
C ILE A 110 1.97 -0.92 6.63
N SER A 111 1.62 -1.22 7.88
CA SER A 111 0.40 -0.75 8.52
C SER A 111 0.67 0.46 9.42
N TYR A 112 -0.17 1.50 9.30
CA TYR A 112 -0.21 2.65 10.22
C TYR A 112 -1.31 2.51 11.28
N ARG A 113 -1.95 1.33 11.36
CA ARG A 113 -2.92 1.04 12.41
C ARG A 113 -2.18 0.90 13.73
N LYS A 114 -2.50 1.78 14.69
CA LYS A 114 -2.04 1.69 16.07
C LYS A 114 -2.75 0.54 16.78
N THR A 115 -2.01 -0.29 17.50
CA THR A 115 -2.50 -1.48 18.22
C THR A 115 -1.80 -1.58 19.57
N GLY A 116 -2.32 -2.41 20.47
CA GLY A 116 -1.79 -2.55 21.83
C GLY A 116 -1.67 -1.19 22.53
N ASP A 117 -0.56 -0.97 23.22
CA ASP A 117 -0.32 0.25 24.02
C ASP A 117 -0.21 1.53 23.21
N LEU A 118 0.03 1.43 21.89
CA LEU A 118 0.08 2.59 21.00
C LEU A 118 -1.31 3.10 20.62
N HIS A 119 -2.36 2.33 20.89
CA HIS A 119 -3.72 2.73 20.57
C HIS A 119 -4.28 3.69 21.63
N HIS A 120 -4.75 4.87 21.20
CA HIS A 120 -5.23 5.95 22.07
C HIS A 120 -6.37 5.54 23.04
N ALA A 121 -7.15 4.51 22.70
CA ALA A 121 -8.25 4.01 23.54
C ALA A 121 -7.88 2.75 24.35
N THR A 122 -6.58 2.47 24.53
CA THR A 122 -6.12 1.30 25.29
C THR A 122 -6.41 1.46 26.77
N LYS A 123 -7.19 0.53 27.31
CA LYS A 123 -7.62 0.51 28.72
C LYS A 123 -6.74 -0.36 29.61
N TYR A 124 -6.16 -1.41 29.03
CA TYR A 124 -5.31 -2.37 29.73
C TYR A 124 -3.97 -2.40 28.99
N PRO A 125 -2.82 -2.36 29.66
CA PRO A 125 -1.52 -2.42 28.97
C PRO A 125 -1.29 -3.80 28.32
N ASP A 126 -0.37 -3.88 27.36
CA ASP A 126 -0.02 -5.13 26.68
C ASP A 126 0.57 -6.15 27.66
N SER A 127 1.22 -5.69 28.74
CA SER A 127 1.68 -6.55 29.84
C SER A 127 0.55 -7.39 30.44
N ASP A 128 -0.56 -6.73 30.79
CA ASP A 128 -1.69 -7.37 31.47
C ASP A 128 -2.40 -8.32 30.52
N VAL A 129 -2.43 -7.96 29.24
CA VAL A 129 -3.05 -8.79 28.22
C VAL A 129 -2.24 -10.03 27.90
N ASN A 130 -0.92 -9.90 27.81
CA ASN A 130 -0.06 -11.06 27.69
C ASN A 130 -0.27 -12.01 28.88
N LEU A 131 -0.39 -11.48 30.09
CA LEU A 131 -0.68 -12.28 31.28
C LEU A 131 -2.09 -12.90 31.27
N ILE A 132 -3.10 -12.19 30.77
CA ILE A 132 -4.45 -12.75 30.58
C ILE A 132 -4.42 -13.88 29.56
N HIS A 133 -3.65 -13.75 28.48
CA HIS A 133 -3.46 -14.81 27.49
C HIS A 133 -2.77 -16.03 28.09
N THR A 134 -1.66 -15.86 28.81
CA THR A 134 -0.96 -17.00 29.44
C THR A 134 -1.85 -17.72 30.44
N LEU A 135 -2.55 -17.01 31.31
CA LEU A 135 -3.49 -17.63 32.26
C LEU A 135 -4.63 -18.36 31.56
N ARG A 136 -5.05 -17.87 30.39
CA ARG A 136 -6.07 -18.55 29.60
C ARG A 136 -5.54 -19.82 28.96
N ASP A 137 -4.31 -19.80 28.47
CA ASP A 137 -3.61 -20.96 27.90
C ASP A 137 -3.33 -22.01 28.98
N ASP A 138 -3.05 -21.59 30.21
CA ASP A 138 -2.94 -22.44 31.41
C ASP A 138 -4.29 -23.01 31.89
N GLY A 139 -5.39 -22.67 31.22
CA GLY A 139 -6.72 -23.25 31.44
C GLY A 139 -7.60 -22.51 32.44
N LEU A 140 -7.20 -21.34 32.96
CA LEU A 140 -8.06 -20.58 33.87
C LEU A 140 -9.32 -20.07 33.16
N THR A 141 -10.44 -20.09 33.88
CA THR A 141 -11.72 -19.61 33.37
C THR A 141 -11.78 -18.08 33.35
N TYR A 142 -12.59 -17.50 32.46
CA TYR A 142 -12.75 -16.04 32.39
C TYR A 142 -13.15 -15.40 33.72
N PRO A 143 -14.06 -15.97 34.54
CA PRO A 143 -14.37 -15.43 35.86
C PRO A 143 -13.17 -15.40 36.82
N CYS A 144 -12.35 -16.46 36.88
CA CYS A 144 -11.16 -16.47 37.74
C CYS A 144 -10.13 -15.42 37.32
N ILE A 145 -9.95 -15.23 36.01
CA ILE A 145 -9.07 -14.17 35.48
C ILE A 145 -9.66 -12.79 35.79
N ALA A 146 -10.98 -12.62 35.62
CA ALA A 146 -11.67 -11.36 35.91
C ALA A 146 -11.51 -10.94 37.38
N GLU A 147 -11.67 -11.88 38.30
CA GLU A 147 -11.45 -11.67 39.74
C GLU A 147 -10.00 -11.28 40.04
N LYS A 148 -9.03 -12.01 39.46
CA LYS A 148 -7.60 -11.74 39.67
C LYS A 148 -7.13 -10.36 39.21
N PHE A 149 -7.74 -9.83 38.16
CA PHE A 149 -7.42 -8.51 37.59
C PHE A 149 -8.40 -7.42 38.02
N GLU A 150 -9.40 -7.74 38.84
CA GLU A 150 -10.45 -6.81 39.27
C GLU A 150 -11.18 -6.12 38.10
N ILE A 151 -11.42 -6.87 37.02
CA ILE A 151 -12.06 -6.37 35.80
C ILE A 151 -13.31 -7.19 35.46
N PRO A 152 -14.27 -6.62 34.71
CA PRO A 152 -15.47 -7.38 34.31
C PRO A 152 -15.11 -8.60 33.45
N THR A 153 -15.79 -9.73 33.65
CA THR A 153 -15.61 -10.95 32.85
C THR A 153 -15.81 -10.72 31.35
N GLY A 154 -16.71 -9.79 30.99
CA GLY A 154 -16.90 -9.37 29.59
C GLY A 154 -15.67 -8.68 29.00
N ALA A 155 -14.91 -7.92 29.80
CA ALA A 155 -13.67 -7.29 29.38
C ALA A 155 -12.59 -8.34 29.08
N VAL A 156 -12.40 -9.33 29.97
CA VAL A 156 -11.48 -10.46 29.75
C VAL A 156 -11.82 -11.19 28.44
N ARG A 157 -13.10 -11.50 28.21
CA ARG A 157 -13.55 -12.15 26.97
C ARG A 157 -13.23 -11.31 25.73
N SER A 158 -13.42 -9.99 25.81
CA SER A 158 -13.13 -9.07 24.72
C SER A 158 -11.63 -9.03 24.41
N ILE A 159 -10.80 -8.98 25.47
CA ILE A 159 -9.34 -9.03 25.37
C ILE A 159 -8.90 -10.28 24.61
N CYS A 160 -9.29 -11.48 25.10
CA CYS A 160 -8.86 -12.73 24.48
C CYS A 160 -9.33 -12.92 23.03
N ARG A 161 -10.48 -12.36 22.66
CA ARG A 161 -11.05 -12.54 21.30
C ARG A 161 -10.56 -11.53 20.28
N ASN A 162 -10.46 -10.26 20.68
CA ASN A 162 -10.45 -9.15 19.72
C ASN A 162 -9.23 -8.24 19.86
N ARG A 163 -8.51 -8.31 20.98
CA ARG A 163 -7.41 -7.38 21.23
C ARG A 163 -6.10 -7.96 20.69
N PHE A 164 -5.56 -7.27 19.69
CA PHE A 164 -4.21 -7.52 19.18
C PHE A 164 -3.19 -6.67 19.95
N THR A 165 -2.11 -7.32 20.39
CA THR A 165 -0.94 -6.66 20.98
C THR A 165 -0.03 -6.07 19.90
N ALA A 166 0.95 -5.26 20.31
CA ALA A 166 1.99 -4.80 19.40
C ALA A 166 2.76 -5.99 18.77
N ALA A 167 3.00 -7.05 19.54
CA ALA A 167 3.68 -8.26 19.07
C ALA A 167 2.87 -9.01 17.99
N ASP A 168 1.56 -9.16 18.15
CA ASP A 168 0.70 -9.79 17.13
C ASP A 168 0.69 -9.02 15.82
N THR A 169 0.78 -7.69 15.93
CA THR A 169 0.81 -6.80 14.77
C THR A 169 2.10 -6.98 13.99
N ILE A 170 3.24 -7.07 14.70
CA ILE A 170 4.55 -7.40 14.13
C ILE A 170 4.49 -8.79 13.47
N ALA A 171 3.99 -9.82 14.17
CA ALA A 171 3.88 -11.16 13.62
C ALA A 171 3.09 -11.19 12.30
N ARG A 172 1.98 -10.45 12.22
CA ARG A 172 1.16 -10.33 11.01
C ARG A 172 1.85 -9.59 9.85
N GLU A 173 2.82 -8.72 10.12
CA GLU A 173 3.63 -8.06 9.08
C GLU A 173 4.63 -9.05 8.45
N TYR A 174 5.20 -9.96 9.25
CA TYR A 174 6.21 -10.91 8.79
C TYR A 174 5.66 -12.26 8.31
N MET A 175 4.40 -12.58 8.60
CA MET A 175 3.75 -13.77 8.06
C MET A 175 3.37 -13.59 6.57
N PRO A 176 3.64 -14.59 5.71
CA PRO A 176 3.22 -14.55 4.31
C PRO A 176 1.68 -14.49 4.20
N ARG A 177 1.19 -13.69 3.24
CA ARG A 177 -0.23 -13.48 2.97
C ARG A 177 -0.70 -14.24 1.75
#